data_AF-A0A7R9VQ78-F1
#
_entry.id   AF-A0A7R9VQ78-F1
#
_cell.length_a   1.000
_cell.length_b   1.000
_cell.length_c   1.000
_cell.angle_alpha   90.00
_cell.angle_beta   90.00
_cell.angle_gamma   90.00
#
_symmetry.space_group_name_H-M   'P 1'
#
loop_
_entity.id
_entity.type
_entity.pdbx_description
1 polymer ?
#
loop_
_entity_poly.entity_id
_entity_poly.type
_entity_poly.pdbx_seq_one_letter_code
_entity_poly.pdbx_strand_id
1 'polypeptide(L)'
;KIPLLALSIDSESLERCEVGGLQDLSQDELRRYIPDTRGFNSFSNTTAFREYIAYEIKTSYELHEDMGILGRTVTGKALDEPMSFSNFYASRILRDEAMATAAARWLRKYPEGRLVGLIGSDH
;
A
#
# COMPACT_ATOMS: atom_id res chain seq x y z
N LYS A 1 -8.21 -14.35 -24.71
CA LYS A 1 -7.26 -13.32 -24.20
C LYS A 1 -7.54 -13.13 -22.72
N ILE A 2 -6.52 -13.12 -21.86
CA ILE A 2 -6.68 -12.86 -20.42
C ILE A 2 -6.65 -11.34 -20.23
N PRO A 3 -7.69 -10.70 -19.67
CA PRO A 3 -7.68 -9.26 -19.42
C PRO A 3 -6.64 -8.94 -18.33
N LEU A 4 -5.84 -7.90 -18.55
CA LEU A 4 -4.92 -7.39 -17.55
C LEU A 4 -5.63 -6.36 -16.68
N LEU A 5 -5.46 -6.47 -15.36
CA LEU A 5 -5.98 -5.53 -14.39
C LEU A 5 -4.82 -4.82 -13.71
N ALA A 6 -4.82 -3.50 -13.76
CA ALA A 6 -3.90 -2.70 -12.96
C ALA A 6 -4.37 -2.72 -11.49
N LEU A 7 -3.49 -3.19 -10.61
CA LEU A 7 -3.75 -3.27 -9.15
C LEU A 7 -3.09 -2.12 -8.37
N SER A 8 -2.15 -1.39 -8.98
CA SER A 8 -1.31 -0.42 -8.28
C SER A 8 -1.99 0.95 -8.11
N ILE A 9 -1.36 1.79 -7.30
CA ILE A 9 -1.73 3.19 -7.04
C ILE A 9 -1.20 4.08 -8.16
N ASP A 10 -1.87 5.21 -8.42
CA ASP A 10 -1.34 6.28 -9.24
C ASP A 10 0.00 6.78 -8.64
N SER A 11 1.06 6.88 -9.46
CA SER A 11 2.42 7.18 -8.98
C SER A 11 2.52 8.48 -8.18
N GLU A 12 1.72 9.50 -8.54
CA GLU A 12 1.65 10.77 -7.82
C GLU A 12 1.08 10.63 -6.40
N SER A 13 0.02 9.82 -6.23
CA SER A 13 -0.55 9.55 -4.91
C SER A 13 0.42 8.74 -4.06
N LEU A 14 1.10 7.76 -4.66
CA LEU A 14 2.12 6.98 -3.94
C LEU A 14 3.27 7.87 -3.49
N GLU A 15 3.80 8.73 -4.37
CA GLU A 15 4.88 9.65 -4.01
C GLU A 15 4.47 10.60 -2.88
N ARG A 16 3.27 11.18 -2.94
CA ARG A 16 2.73 12.01 -1.84
C ARG A 16 2.70 11.25 -0.52
N CYS A 17 2.23 10.00 -0.55
CA CYS A 17 2.17 9.16 0.65
C CYS A 17 3.55 8.79 1.19
N GLU A 18 4.52 8.52 0.32
CA GLU A 18 5.90 8.20 0.71
C GLU A 18 6.62 9.41 1.35
N VAL A 19 6.29 10.63 0.91
CA VAL A 19 6.85 11.87 1.47
C VAL A 19 6.13 12.30 2.76
N GLY A 20 4.81 12.32 2.74
CA GLY A 20 3.99 12.98 3.75
C GLY A 20 3.05 12.07 4.54
N GLY A 21 3.05 10.76 4.28
CA GLY A 21 2.12 9.81 4.91
C GLY A 21 0.70 9.85 4.34
N LEU A 22 -0.21 9.10 4.95
CA LEU A 22 -1.61 9.04 4.49
C LEU A 22 -2.36 10.38 4.62
N GLN A 23 -1.94 11.23 5.57
CA GLN A 23 -2.54 12.53 5.82
C GLN A 23 -2.37 13.53 4.67
N ASP A 24 -1.34 13.33 3.83
CA ASP A 24 -1.04 14.19 2.69
C ASP A 24 -1.86 13.82 1.44
N LEU A 25 -2.67 12.77 1.53
CA LEU A 25 -3.65 12.42 0.51
C LEU A 25 -4.97 13.14 0.74
N SER A 26 -5.59 13.59 -0.34
CA SER A 26 -6.96 14.10 -0.27
C SER A 26 -7.94 13.00 0.16
N GLN A 27 -9.08 13.41 0.71
CA GLN A 27 -10.14 12.46 1.09
C GLN A 27 -10.66 11.64 -0.10
N ASP A 28 -10.67 12.22 -1.30
CA ASP A 28 -11.11 11.52 -2.51
C ASP A 28 -10.09 10.48 -2.97
N GLU A 29 -8.79 10.77 -2.84
CA GLU A 29 -7.73 9.77 -3.07
C GLU A 29 -7.81 8.63 -2.07
N LEU A 30 -7.92 8.94 -0.77
CA LEU A 30 -8.05 7.92 0.27
C LEU A 30 -9.26 7.02 0.01
N ARG A 31 -10.43 7.58 -0.33
CA ARG A 31 -11.63 6.80 -0.66
C ARG A 31 -11.50 5.99 -1.95
N ARG A 32 -10.65 6.41 -2.89
CA ARG A 32 -10.38 5.67 -4.13
C ARG A 32 -9.71 4.33 -3.81
N TYR A 33 -8.75 4.34 -2.89
CA TYR A 33 -7.91 3.18 -2.54
C TYR A 33 -8.39 2.41 -1.32
N ILE A 34 -9.04 3.08 -0.36
CA ILE A 34 -9.57 2.52 0.90
C ILE A 34 -11.07 2.86 0.98
N PRO A 35 -11.93 2.17 0.22
CA PRO A 35 -13.35 2.50 0.15
C PRO A 35 -14.12 2.17 1.43
N ASP A 36 -13.66 1.20 2.23
CA ASP A 36 -14.25 0.84 3.53
C ASP A 36 -13.33 1.23 4.69
N THR A 37 -13.28 2.53 4.98
CA THR A 37 -12.45 3.08 6.07
C THR A 37 -12.85 2.55 7.45
N ARG A 38 -14.12 2.18 7.65
CA ARG A 38 -14.58 1.61 8.94
C ARG A 38 -14.09 0.18 9.10
N GLY A 39 -14.23 -0.65 8.07
CA GLY A 39 -13.70 -2.01 8.04
C GLY A 39 -12.19 -2.02 8.24
N PHE A 40 -11.48 -1.16 7.50
CA PHE A 40 -10.04 -0.98 7.65
C PHE A 40 -9.64 -0.62 9.09
N ASN A 41 -10.29 0.39 9.68
CA ASN A 41 -10.01 0.78 11.07
C ASN A 41 -10.34 -0.33 12.08
N SER A 42 -11.41 -1.10 11.85
CA SER A 42 -11.72 -2.23 12.73
C SER A 42 -10.64 -3.31 12.65
N PHE A 43 -10.15 -3.61 11.45
CA PHE A 43 -9.13 -4.63 11.23
C PHE A 43 -7.75 -4.19 11.75
N SER A 44 -7.37 -2.94 11.50
CA SER A 44 -6.07 -2.40 11.88
C SER A 44 -5.85 -2.33 13.40
N ASN A 45 -6.94 -2.34 14.18
CA ASN A 45 -6.91 -2.40 15.64
C ASN A 45 -6.82 -3.82 16.22
N THR A 46 -6.80 -4.87 15.39
CA THR A 46 -6.68 -6.25 15.86
C THR A 46 -5.25 -6.58 16.30
N THR A 47 -5.10 -7.57 17.19
CA THR A 47 -3.77 -8.08 17.57
C THR A 47 -3.06 -8.68 16.36
N ALA A 48 -3.76 -9.46 15.54
CA ALA A 48 -3.18 -10.07 14.34
C ALA A 48 -2.56 -9.02 13.40
N PHE A 49 -3.23 -7.88 13.20
CA PHE A 49 -2.69 -6.81 12.37
C PHE A 49 -1.46 -6.14 13.00
N ARG A 50 -1.44 -5.93 14.32
CA ARG A 50 -0.25 -5.43 15.01
C ARG A 50 0.94 -6.37 14.89
N GLU A 51 0.72 -7.68 15.02
CA GLU A 51 1.77 -8.69 14.82
C GLU A 51 2.28 -8.67 13.37
N TYR A 52 1.38 -8.56 12.37
CA TYR A 52 1.75 -8.40 10.97
C TYR A 52 2.68 -7.18 10.76
N ILE A 53 2.34 -6.03 11.34
CA ILE A 53 3.22 -4.85 11.27
C ILE A 53 4.59 -5.14 11.89
N ALA A 54 4.60 -5.77 13.06
CA ALA A 54 5.83 -6.02 13.83
C ALA A 54 6.76 -7.03 13.15
N TYR A 55 6.24 -8.07 12.52
CA TYR A 55 7.04 -9.15 11.93
C TYR A 55 7.31 -8.97 10.44
N GLU A 56 6.37 -8.44 9.66
CA GLU A 56 6.54 -8.33 8.21
C GLU A 56 7.00 -6.92 7.81
N ILE A 57 6.22 -5.89 8.18
CA ILE A 57 6.49 -4.53 7.70
C ILE A 57 7.75 -3.95 8.34
N LYS A 58 7.93 -4.14 9.66
CA LYS A 58 9.10 -3.63 10.36
C LYS A 58 10.40 -4.29 9.89
N THR A 59 10.42 -5.62 9.76
CA THR A 59 11.59 -6.33 9.24
C THR A 59 11.90 -5.95 7.78
N SER A 60 10.86 -5.73 6.96
CA SER A 60 11.04 -5.20 5.61
C SER A 60 11.68 -3.80 5.64
N TYR A 61 11.19 -2.90 6.50
CA TYR A 61 11.76 -1.57 6.66
C TYR A 61 13.23 -1.59 7.09
N GLU A 62 13.56 -2.36 8.13
CA GLU A 62 14.94 -2.49 8.63
C GLU A 62 15.89 -3.00 7.55
N LEU A 63 15.45 -3.96 6.73
CA LEU A 63 16.24 -4.43 5.58
C LEU A 63 16.47 -3.32 4.54
N HIS A 64 15.45 -2.50 4.25
CA HIS A 64 15.60 -1.37 3.31
C HIS A 64 16.51 -0.27 3.88
N GLU A 65 16.50 -0.07 5.19
CA GLU A 65 17.40 0.83 5.91
C GLU A 65 18.84 0.35 5.81
N ASP A 66 19.10 -0.92 6.11
CA ASP A 66 20.42 -1.55 6.00
C ASP A 66 20.98 -1.51 4.57
N MET A 67 20.10 -1.63 3.57
CA MET A 67 20.46 -1.51 2.16
C MET A 67 20.71 -0.06 1.71
N GLY A 68 20.36 0.94 2.51
CA GLY A 68 20.54 2.36 2.19
C GLY A 68 19.61 2.87 1.07
N ILE A 69 18.48 2.21 0.85
CA ILE A 69 17.55 2.52 -0.26
C ILE A 69 16.36 3.39 0.15
N LEU A 70 16.24 3.75 1.43
CA LEU A 70 15.17 4.63 1.94
C LEU A 70 15.36 6.11 1.60
N GLY A 71 16.48 6.52 0.99
CA GLY A 71 16.72 7.91 0.58
C GLY A 71 15.96 8.35 -0.68
N ARG A 72 15.13 7.48 -1.25
CA ARG A 72 14.34 7.75 -2.46
C ARG A 72 12.94 7.14 -2.36
N THR A 73 11.98 7.78 -3.01
CA THR A 73 10.65 7.21 -3.28
C THR A 73 10.76 6.08 -4.30
N VAL A 74 9.71 5.26 -4.44
CA VAL A 74 9.64 4.23 -5.49
C VAL A 74 9.60 4.85 -6.89
N THR A 75 9.11 6.08 -7.00
CA THR A 75 9.16 6.88 -8.24
C THR A 75 10.56 7.43 -8.56
N GLY A 76 11.52 7.27 -7.65
CA GLY A 76 12.92 7.65 -7.82
C GLY A 76 13.27 9.06 -7.34
N LYS A 77 12.32 9.80 -6.75
CA LYS A 77 12.53 11.13 -6.17
C LYS A 77 13.43 11.01 -4.94
N ALA A 78 14.47 11.84 -4.88
CA ALA A 78 15.32 11.94 -3.70
C ALA A 78 14.54 12.59 -2.54
N LEU A 79 14.73 12.04 -1.35
CA LEU A 79 14.21 12.59 -0.11
C LEU A 79 15.33 13.33 0.62
N ASP A 80 14.97 14.41 1.32
CA ASP A 80 15.93 15.19 2.12
C ASP A 80 16.45 14.35 3.31
N GLU A 81 15.59 13.48 3.86
CA GLU A 81 15.91 12.51 4.90
C GLU A 81 15.43 11.11 4.46
N PRO A 82 16.06 10.02 4.92
CA PRO A 82 15.53 8.67 4.68
C PRO A 82 14.06 8.56 5.10
N MET A 83 13.26 7.86 4.30
CA MET A 83 11.85 7.63 4.58
C MET A 83 11.68 7.04 5.98
N SER A 84 10.85 7.66 6.80
CA SER A 84 10.56 7.16 8.15
C SER A 84 9.78 5.84 8.09
N PHE A 85 9.88 5.04 9.15
CA PHE A 85 9.05 3.83 9.29
C PHE A 85 7.55 4.13 9.14
N SER A 86 7.08 5.26 9.67
CA SER A 86 5.66 5.63 9.58
C SER A 86 5.22 5.86 8.13
N ASN A 87 6.05 6.51 7.32
CA ASN A 87 5.76 6.75 5.90
C ASN A 87 5.91 5.47 5.08
N PHE A 88 6.91 4.64 5.40
CA PHE A 88 7.09 3.33 4.78
C PHE A 88 5.85 2.45 5.00
N TYR A 89 5.42 2.33 6.27
CA TYR A 89 4.19 1.64 6.66
C TYR A 89 2.96 2.21 5.93
N ALA A 90 2.78 3.54 5.95
CA ALA A 90 1.68 4.19 5.26
C ALA A 90 1.63 3.84 3.76
N SER A 91 2.78 3.92 3.09
CA SER A 91 2.90 3.60 1.66
C SER A 91 2.65 2.12 1.36
N ARG A 92 3.03 1.21 2.28
CA ARG A 92 2.79 -0.23 2.14
C ARG A 92 1.30 -0.53 2.25
N ILE A 93 0.65 -0.05 3.30
CA ILE A 93 -0.78 -0.24 3.51
C ILE A 93 -1.60 0.34 2.37
N LEU A 94 -1.25 1.54 1.89
CA LEU A 94 -1.96 2.15 0.76
C LEU A 94 -1.87 1.27 -0.49
N ARG A 95 -0.72 0.63 -0.74
CA ARG A 95 -0.51 -0.26 -1.88
C ARG A 95 -1.38 -1.51 -1.75
N ASP A 96 -1.35 -2.14 -0.60
CA ASP A 96 -2.13 -3.36 -0.32
C ASP A 96 -3.63 -3.09 -0.48
N GLU A 97 -4.12 -1.99 0.10
CA GLU A 97 -5.53 -1.58 -0.01
C GLU A 97 -5.92 -1.22 -1.45
N ALA A 98 -5.04 -0.56 -2.21
CA ALA A 98 -5.30 -0.27 -3.62
C ALA A 98 -5.42 -1.56 -4.45
N MET A 99 -4.53 -2.53 -4.23
CA MET A 99 -4.57 -3.83 -4.89
C MET A 99 -5.84 -4.61 -4.53
N ALA A 100 -6.15 -4.70 -3.24
CA ALA A 100 -7.37 -5.34 -2.74
C ALA A 100 -8.63 -4.67 -3.28
N THR A 101 -8.66 -3.34 -3.33
CA THR A 101 -9.78 -2.55 -3.84
C THR A 101 -9.99 -2.77 -5.33
N ALA A 102 -8.91 -2.76 -6.14
CA ALA A 102 -8.99 -3.02 -7.57
C ALA A 102 -9.51 -4.44 -7.84
N ALA A 103 -8.96 -5.45 -7.14
CA ALA A 103 -9.41 -6.83 -7.25
C ALA A 103 -10.88 -6.99 -6.83
N ALA A 104 -11.28 -6.44 -5.69
CA ALA A 104 -12.66 -6.52 -5.18
C ALA A 104 -13.66 -5.81 -6.11
N ARG A 105 -13.30 -4.65 -6.68
CA ARG A 105 -14.13 -3.96 -7.69
C ARG A 105 -14.31 -4.82 -8.93
N TRP A 106 -13.24 -5.46 -9.41
CA TRP A 106 -13.31 -6.33 -10.58
C TRP A 106 -14.17 -7.58 -10.31
N LEU A 107 -13.94 -8.28 -9.20
CA LEU A 107 -14.70 -9.48 -8.83
C LEU A 107 -16.18 -9.20 -8.57
N ARG A 108 -16.53 -8.01 -8.03
CA ARG A 108 -17.94 -7.60 -7.93
C ARG A 108 -18.61 -7.42 -9.30
N LYS A 109 -17.85 -6.93 -10.29
CA LYS A 109 -18.35 -6.78 -11.67
C LYS A 109 -18.43 -8.13 -12.40
N TYR A 110 -17.57 -9.08 -12.05
CA TYR A 110 -17.50 -10.42 -12.64
C TYR A 110 -17.51 -11.49 -11.54
N PRO A 111 -18.68 -11.85 -10.98
CA PRO A 111 -18.78 -12.74 -9.81
C PRO A 111 -18.20 -14.15 -10.01
N GLU A 112 -18.33 -14.69 -11.23
CA GLU A 112 -17.74 -15.98 -11.62
C GLU A 112 -16.28 -15.84 -12.11
N GLY A 113 -15.76 -14.61 -12.10
CA GLY A 113 -14.40 -14.30 -12.53
C GLY A 113 -13.37 -14.89 -11.58
N ARG A 114 -12.23 -15.27 -12.14
CA ARG A 114 -11.04 -15.66 -11.39
C ARG A 114 -9.93 -14.64 -11.64
N LEU A 115 -9.26 -14.23 -10.57
CA LEU A 115 -8.13 -13.32 -10.62
C LEU A 115 -6.89 -14.07 -10.13
N VAL A 116 -5.79 -13.92 -10.87
CA VAL A 116 -4.46 -14.38 -10.46
C VAL A 116 -3.59 -13.14 -10.30
N GLY A 117 -3.07 -12.93 -9.09
CA GLY A 117 -2.17 -11.82 -8.79
C GLY A 117 -0.73 -12.20 -9.06
N LEU A 118 0.00 -11.35 -9.80
CA LEU A 118 1.46 -11.35 -9.83
C LEU A 118 1.90 -10.12 -9.02
N ILE A 119 2.23 -10.34 -7.76
CA ILE A 119 2.54 -9.30 -6.78
C ILE A 119 3.90 -9.57 -6.14
N GLY A 120 4.50 -8.54 -5.53
CA GLY A 120 5.74 -8.70 -4.76
C GLY A 120 5.52 -9.69 -3.60
N SER A 121 6.59 -10.35 -3.17
CA SER A 121 6.52 -11.37 -2.09
C SER A 121 6.05 -10.80 -0.75
N ASP A 122 6.10 -9.49 -0.62
CA ASP A 122 5.82 -8.67 0.56
C ASP A 122 4.41 -8.06 0.54
N HIS A 123 3.50 -8.65 -0.27
CA HIS A 123 2.13 -8.20 -0.55
C HIS A 123 1.13 -9.37 -0.65
#